data_AF-A0AA36MG54-F1
#
_entry.id   AF-A0AA36MG54-F1
#
_cell.length_a   1.000
_cell.length_b   1.000
_cell.length_c   1.000
_cell.angle_alpha   90.00
_cell.angle_beta   90.00
_cell.angle_gamma   90.00
#
_symmetry.space_group_name_H-M   'P 1'
#
loop_
_entity.id
_entity.type
_entity.pdbx_description
1 polymer ?
#
loop_
_entity_poly.entity_id
_entity_poly.type
_entity_poly.pdbx_seq_one_letter_code
_entity_poly.pdbx_strand_id
1 'polypeptide(L)'
;MAEILEDKTEADIDRSLDQQSFGVAQFEVFTHEYRENKEAPQCEDHSSHNGGCGNPSSSGEYKKRITNLSRRLQKALISLQRMPDSEVIKDMLDKMKEVNDRLNELLKQQQAEFSTKTVPLPEYDSTDMELFLGKEEVPPSKAPFEEVLELEKQEKEQLNSTLFEAETLLQEYEHIKHGIKA
;
A
#
# COMPACT_ATOMS: atom_id res chain seq x y z
N MET A 1 64.17 2.26 -24.85
CA MET A 1 63.23 3.39 -24.93
C MET A 1 61.79 2.87 -24.94
N ALA A 2 61.43 1.99 -24.00
CA ALA A 2 60.11 1.35 -23.94
C ALA A 2 59.35 1.62 -22.63
N GLU A 3 59.92 2.41 -21.71
CA GLU A 3 59.35 2.69 -20.38
C GLU A 3 58.53 4.00 -20.33
N ILE A 4 58.27 4.66 -21.46
CA ILE A 4 57.58 5.98 -21.51
C ILE A 4 56.08 5.85 -21.85
N LEU A 5 55.54 4.62 -21.96
CA LEU A 5 54.14 4.39 -22.36
C LEU A 5 53.26 3.74 -21.27
N GLU A 6 53.80 3.40 -20.10
CA GLU A 6 53.02 2.81 -19.01
C GLU A 6 52.38 3.84 -18.06
N ASP A 7 52.61 5.13 -18.28
CA ASP A 7 52.17 6.21 -17.38
C ASP A 7 50.99 7.03 -17.93
N LYS A 8 50.09 6.39 -18.68
CA LYS A 8 48.75 6.96 -18.93
C LYS A 8 47.77 6.41 -17.90
N THR A 9 47.82 6.99 -16.72
CA THR A 9 46.69 7.03 -15.78
C THR A 9 45.61 8.00 -16.30
N GLU A 10 45.15 7.79 -17.52
CA GLU A 10 43.82 8.26 -17.90
C GLU A 10 42.86 7.24 -17.28
N ALA A 11 42.37 7.55 -16.08
CA ALA A 11 41.29 6.78 -15.48
C ALA A 11 40.19 6.67 -16.54
N ASP A 12 39.93 5.45 -17.00
CA ASP A 12 38.93 5.16 -18.01
C ASP A 12 37.59 5.72 -17.54
N ILE A 13 37.24 6.89 -18.09
CA ILE A 13 36.15 7.73 -17.60
C ILE A 13 34.84 6.95 -17.79
N ASP A 14 34.71 6.24 -18.89
CA ASP A 14 33.56 5.40 -19.21
C ASP A 14 33.43 4.28 -18.18
N ARG A 15 34.52 3.58 -17.85
CA ARG A 15 34.52 2.54 -16.81
C ARG A 15 34.15 3.10 -15.43
N SER A 16 34.59 4.31 -15.11
CA SER A 16 34.23 4.96 -13.83
C SER A 16 32.75 5.36 -13.77
N LEU A 17 32.19 5.82 -14.90
CA LEU A 17 30.78 6.18 -15.06
C LEU A 17 29.88 4.95 -14.99
N ASP A 18 30.27 3.85 -15.64
CA ASP A 18 29.58 2.57 -15.58
C ASP A 18 29.58 2.00 -14.15
N GLN A 19 30.70 2.13 -13.44
CA GLN A 19 30.79 1.66 -12.06
C GLN A 19 29.94 2.50 -11.09
N GLN A 20 29.89 3.81 -11.28
CA GLN A 20 29.03 4.70 -10.49
C GLN A 20 27.55 4.46 -10.79
N SER A 21 27.17 4.37 -12.06
CA SER A 21 25.78 4.10 -12.46
C SER A 21 25.30 2.74 -11.97
N PHE A 22 26.15 1.71 -12.04
CA PHE A 22 25.87 0.41 -11.43
C PHE A 22 25.70 0.51 -9.91
N GLY A 23 26.58 1.25 -9.22
CA GLY A 23 26.50 1.46 -7.77
C GLY A 23 25.20 2.16 -7.34
N VAL A 24 24.78 3.18 -8.08
CA VAL A 24 23.50 3.89 -7.86
C VAL A 24 22.33 2.94 -8.06
N ALA A 25 22.31 2.17 -9.16
CA ALA A 25 21.25 1.21 -9.43
C ALA A 25 21.16 0.13 -8.34
N GLN A 26 22.29 -0.39 -7.86
CA GLN A 26 22.32 -1.36 -6.76
C GLN A 26 21.83 -0.76 -5.43
N PHE A 27 22.18 0.49 -5.14
CA PHE A 27 21.70 1.17 -3.94
C PHE A 27 20.20 1.47 -4.02
N GLU A 28 19.68 1.83 -5.20
CA GLU A 28 18.24 1.97 -5.43
C GLU A 28 17.52 0.64 -5.23
N VAL A 29 18.02 -0.45 -5.80
CA VAL A 29 17.47 -1.80 -5.57
C VAL A 29 17.48 -2.13 -4.08
N PHE A 30 18.60 -1.95 -3.40
CA PHE A 30 18.72 -2.24 -1.96
C PHE A 30 17.76 -1.40 -1.13
N THR A 31 17.65 -0.10 -1.39
CA THR A 31 16.73 0.78 -0.63
C THR A 31 15.27 0.45 -0.91
N HIS A 32 14.94 0.06 -2.14
CA HIS A 32 13.61 -0.42 -2.50
C HIS A 32 13.28 -1.75 -1.80
N GLU A 33 14.17 -2.73 -1.85
CA GLU A 33 14.00 -4.02 -1.16
C GLU A 33 13.94 -3.84 0.35
N TYR A 34 14.80 -3.00 0.93
CA TYR A 34 14.76 -2.69 2.36
C TYR A 34 13.44 -2.03 2.78
N ARG A 35 12.90 -1.11 1.97
CA ARG A 35 11.58 -0.50 2.21
C ARG A 35 10.43 -1.49 2.03
N GLU A 36 10.57 -2.47 1.14
CA GLU A 36 9.57 -3.51 0.90
C GLU A 36 9.56 -4.58 2.00
N ASN A 37 10.74 -4.94 2.53
CA ASN A 37 10.90 -6.03 3.51
C ASN A 37 10.82 -5.56 4.96
N LYS A 38 11.01 -4.26 5.24
CA LYS A 38 10.84 -3.74 6.59
C LYS A 38 9.34 -3.54 6.85
N GLU A 39 8.74 -4.49 7.56
CA GLU A 39 7.42 -4.30 8.14
C GLU A 39 7.41 -2.99 8.95
N ALA A 40 6.28 -2.27 8.89
CA ALA A 40 6.10 -1.08 9.71
C ALA A 40 6.36 -1.50 11.17
N PRO A 41 7.20 -0.80 11.94
CA PRO A 41 7.39 -1.14 13.33
C PRO A 41 6.03 -1.11 14.00
N GLN A 42 5.54 -2.29 14.42
CA GLN A 42 4.45 -2.36 15.37
C GLN A 42 4.97 -1.66 16.62
N CYS A 43 4.42 -0.49 16.90
CA CYS A 43 4.59 0.11 18.21
C CYS A 43 3.84 -0.81 19.18
N GLU A 44 4.54 -1.80 19.74
CA GLU A 44 4.02 -2.50 20.89
C GLU A 44 3.83 -1.46 22.01
N ASP A 45 2.68 -1.54 22.67
CA ASP A 45 2.29 -0.75 23.84
C ASP A 45 3.18 -1.08 25.05
N HIS A 46 4.48 -0.86 24.91
CA HIS A 46 5.43 -0.93 26.00
C HIS A 46 5.69 0.49 26.49
N SER A 47 4.93 0.81 27.54
CA SER A 47 5.11 1.90 28.48
C SER A 47 6.59 2.10 28.85
N SER A 48 7.31 2.93 28.10
CA SER A 48 8.64 3.40 28.46
C SER A 48 9.09 4.55 27.55
N HIS A 49 8.93 5.77 28.08
CA HIS A 49 9.69 7.00 27.83
C HIS A 49 10.36 7.27 26.47
N ASN A 50 9.95 8.42 25.90
CA ASN A 50 10.72 9.32 25.04
C ASN A 50 11.27 8.73 23.72
N GLY A 51 10.37 8.53 22.78
CA GLY A 51 10.67 8.59 21.35
C GLY A 51 9.40 9.03 20.64
N GLY A 52 9.44 10.17 19.96
CA GLY A 52 8.27 10.74 19.28
C GLY A 52 7.76 9.83 18.17
N CYS A 53 6.86 8.92 18.53
CA CYS A 53 5.98 8.30 17.57
C CYS A 53 4.85 9.30 17.35
N GLY A 54 5.01 10.18 16.36
CA GLY A 54 3.87 10.92 15.84
C GLY A 54 2.85 9.88 15.40
N ASN A 55 1.68 9.86 16.04
CA ASN A 55 0.62 8.87 15.83
C ASN A 55 0.64 8.40 14.37
N PRO A 56 0.95 7.13 14.08
CA PRO A 56 0.70 6.61 12.75
C PRO A 56 -0.80 6.74 12.57
N SER A 57 -1.23 7.76 11.83
CA SER A 57 -2.60 7.81 11.38
C SER A 57 -2.81 6.48 10.68
N SER A 58 -3.72 5.64 11.18
CA SER A 58 -4.06 4.32 10.61
C SER A 58 -4.12 4.33 9.07
N SER A 59 -4.56 5.45 8.49
CA SER A 59 -4.52 5.73 7.05
C SER A 59 -3.14 5.55 6.39
N GLY A 60 -2.05 5.99 7.03
CA GLY A 60 -0.68 5.87 6.52
C GLY A 60 -0.16 4.44 6.49
N GLU A 61 -0.62 3.57 7.39
CA GLU A 61 -0.29 2.14 7.37
C GLU A 61 -1.02 1.41 6.24
N TYR A 62 -2.33 1.67 6.09
CA TYR A 62 -3.11 1.11 4.98
C TYR A 62 -2.55 1.53 3.62
N LYS A 63 -2.23 2.81 3.42
CA LYS A 63 -1.65 3.29 2.16
C LYS A 63 -0.35 2.58 1.81
N LYS A 64 0.54 2.38 2.79
CA LYS A 64 1.78 1.62 2.58
C LYS A 64 1.49 0.17 2.24
N ARG A 65 0.57 -0.48 2.96
CA ARG A 65 0.19 -1.88 2.72
C ARG A 65 -0.40 -2.07 1.32
N ILE A 66 -1.33 -1.20 0.90
CA ILE A 66 -1.92 -1.20 -0.45
C ILE A 66 -0.83 -1.00 -1.51
N THR A 67 0.06 -0.03 -1.32
CA THR A 67 1.14 0.27 -2.28
C THR A 67 2.10 -0.91 -2.42
N ASN A 68 2.52 -1.52 -1.30
CA ASN A 68 3.41 -2.66 -1.29
C ASN A 68 2.76 -3.88 -1.97
N LEU A 69 1.49 -4.17 -1.66
CA LEU A 69 0.75 -5.27 -2.29
C LEU A 69 0.52 -5.04 -3.78
N SER A 70 0.10 -3.85 -4.19
CA SER A 70 -0.08 -3.51 -5.61
C SER A 70 1.21 -3.70 -6.39
N ARG A 71 2.36 -3.26 -5.85
CA ARG A 71 3.66 -3.51 -6.50
C ARG A 71 4.01 -4.99 -6.58
N ARG A 72 3.76 -5.77 -5.52
CA ARG A 72 3.98 -7.23 -5.53
C ARG A 72 3.10 -7.92 -6.57
N LEU A 73 1.83 -7.52 -6.68
CA LEU A 73 0.90 -8.00 -7.70
C LEU A 73 1.40 -7.65 -9.11
N GLN A 74 1.88 -6.43 -9.35
CA GLN A 74 2.46 -6.05 -10.65
C GLN A 74 3.69 -6.90 -11.00
N LYS A 75 4.59 -7.15 -10.04
CA LYS A 75 5.74 -8.05 -10.25
C LYS A 75 5.29 -9.48 -10.57
N ALA A 76 4.26 -9.99 -9.90
CA ALA A 76 3.68 -11.31 -10.15
C ALA A 76 3.01 -11.38 -11.53
N LEU A 77 2.23 -10.37 -11.92
CA LEU A 77 1.60 -10.25 -13.24
C LEU A 77 2.62 -10.32 -14.38
N ILE A 78 3.69 -9.53 -14.29
CA ILE A 78 4.77 -9.55 -15.30
C ILE A 78 5.44 -10.92 -15.37
N SER A 79 5.60 -11.58 -14.21
CA SER A 79 6.21 -12.90 -14.14
C SER A 79 5.32 -13.99 -14.75
N LEU A 80 4.02 -13.96 -14.45
CA LEU A 80 3.02 -14.88 -15.02
C LEU A 80 2.86 -14.70 -16.53
N GLN A 81 2.93 -13.46 -17.05
CA GLN A 81 2.90 -13.19 -18.49
C GLN A 81 4.08 -13.81 -19.26
N ARG A 82 5.19 -14.11 -18.58
CA ARG A 82 6.37 -14.74 -19.17
C ARG A 82 6.33 -16.27 -19.10
N MET A 83 5.35 -16.84 -18.41
CA MET A 83 5.16 -18.29 -18.33
C MET A 83 4.44 -18.82 -19.57
N PRO A 84 4.62 -20.11 -19.91
CA PRO A 84 3.91 -20.72 -21.03
C PRO A 84 2.39 -20.64 -20.84
N ASP A 85 1.68 -20.42 -21.95
CA ASP A 85 0.23 -20.28 -21.95
C ASP A 85 -0.46 -21.52 -21.36
N SER A 86 -1.13 -21.32 -20.23
CA SER A 86 -2.02 -22.28 -19.58
C SER A 86 -3.31 -21.57 -19.21
N GLU A 87 -4.46 -22.24 -19.35
CA GLU A 87 -5.76 -21.67 -18.97
C GLU A 87 -5.77 -21.22 -17.50
N VAL A 88 -5.15 -22.00 -16.61
CA VAL A 88 -5.01 -21.66 -15.18
C VAL A 88 -4.21 -20.37 -14.96
N ILE A 89 -3.17 -20.15 -15.78
CA ILE A 89 -2.33 -18.94 -15.71
C ILE A 89 -3.11 -17.73 -16.24
N LYS A 90 -3.93 -17.91 -17.28
CA LYS A 90 -4.79 -16.85 -17.83
C LYS A 90 -5.87 -16.42 -16.84
N ASP A 91 -6.56 -17.37 -16.23
CA ASP A 91 -7.56 -17.08 -15.19
C ASP A 91 -6.94 -16.35 -13.99
N MET A 92 -5.74 -16.78 -13.56
CA MET A 92 -4.99 -16.12 -12.49
C MET A 92 -4.57 -14.69 -12.88
N LEU A 93 -4.08 -14.50 -14.10
CA LEU A 93 -3.71 -13.18 -14.62
C LEU A 93 -4.88 -12.21 -14.60
N ASP A 94 -6.06 -12.65 -15.03
CA ASP A 94 -7.23 -11.78 -15.08
C ASP A 94 -7.77 -11.44 -13.69
N LYS A 95 -7.80 -12.42 -12.77
CA LYS A 95 -8.13 -12.15 -11.35
C LYS A 95 -7.13 -11.21 -10.69
N MET A 96 -5.83 -11.40 -10.91
CA MET A 96 -4.80 -10.52 -10.35
C MET A 96 -4.90 -9.09 -10.89
N LYS A 97 -5.26 -8.90 -12.17
CA LYS A 97 -5.53 -7.57 -12.73
C LYS A 97 -6.75 -6.93 -12.06
N GLU A 98 -7.85 -7.67 -11.96
CA GLU A 98 -9.09 -7.18 -11.35
C GLU A 98 -8.87 -6.72 -9.90
N VAL A 99 -8.20 -7.53 -9.08
CA VAL A 99 -7.89 -7.17 -7.69
C VAL A 99 -6.95 -5.96 -7.61
N ASN A 100 -5.96 -5.87 -8.50
CA ASN A 100 -5.08 -4.72 -8.56
C ASN A 100 -5.81 -3.42 -8.97
N ASP A 101 -6.77 -3.51 -9.88
CA ASP A 101 -7.60 -2.36 -10.28
C ASP A 101 -8.50 -1.89 -9.13
N ARG A 102 -9.15 -2.84 -8.42
CA ARG A 102 -9.93 -2.55 -7.20
C ARG A 102 -9.08 -1.87 -6.12
N LEU A 103 -7.86 -2.35 -5.87
CA LEU A 103 -6.94 -1.72 -4.92
C LEU A 103 -6.57 -0.28 -5.32
N ASN A 104 -6.41 -0.02 -6.62
CA ASN A 104 -6.12 1.33 -7.12
C ASN A 104 -7.32 2.27 -7.00
N GLU A 105 -8.54 1.77 -7.19
CA GLU A 105 -9.77 2.53 -6.96
C GLU A 105 -9.93 2.91 -5.49
N LEU A 106 -9.73 1.96 -4.57
CA LEU A 106 -9.77 2.20 -3.13
C LEU A 106 -8.72 3.24 -2.70
N LEU A 107 -7.52 3.21 -3.31
CA LEU A 107 -6.47 4.18 -3.04
C LEU A 107 -6.84 5.60 -3.49
N LYS A 108 -7.61 5.74 -4.59
CA LYS A 108 -8.16 7.03 -5.03
C LYS A 108 -9.27 7.52 -4.10
N GLN A 109 -10.15 6.62 -3.66
CA GLN A 109 -11.23 6.96 -2.72
C GLN A 109 -10.69 7.43 -1.36
N GLN A 110 -9.60 6.84 -0.86
CA GLN A 110 -8.93 7.32 0.36
C GLN A 110 -8.37 8.74 0.28
N GLN A 111 -8.21 9.32 -0.92
CA GLN A 111 -7.79 10.71 -1.10
C GLN A 111 -8.96 11.70 -1.02
N ALA A 112 -10.19 11.23 -0.76
CA ALA A 112 -11.33 12.11 -0.58
C ALA A 112 -11.09 13.10 0.58
N GLU A 113 -11.38 14.38 0.33
CA GLU A 113 -11.04 15.50 1.20
C GLU A 113 -11.89 15.56 2.49
N PHE A 114 -13.01 14.83 2.52
CA PHE A 114 -13.96 14.81 3.63
C PHE A 114 -13.98 13.43 4.30
N SER A 115 -13.53 13.36 5.55
CA SER A 115 -13.64 12.19 6.43
C SER A 115 -14.19 12.65 7.78
N THR A 116 -14.84 11.75 8.52
CA THR A 116 -15.32 12.03 9.89
C THR A 116 -14.22 12.47 10.85
N LYS A 117 -12.95 12.20 10.49
CA LYS A 117 -11.77 12.51 11.29
C LYS A 117 -11.08 13.82 10.92
N THR A 118 -11.32 14.38 9.72
CA THR A 118 -10.65 15.61 9.28
C THR A 118 -11.30 16.88 9.83
N VAL A 119 -12.58 16.83 10.19
CA VAL A 119 -13.29 17.94 10.83
C VAL A 119 -14.01 17.40 12.06
N PRO A 120 -13.57 17.73 13.29
CA PRO A 120 -14.33 17.36 14.48
C PRO A 120 -15.63 18.16 14.47
N LEU A 121 -16.73 17.51 14.11
CA LEU A 121 -18.05 18.07 14.28
C LEU A 121 -18.42 18.01 15.76
N PRO A 122 -19.00 19.08 16.33
CA PRO A 122 -19.51 19.03 17.69
C PRO A 122 -20.59 17.96 17.80
N GLU A 123 -20.65 17.29 18.95
CA GLU A 123 -21.75 16.39 19.27
C GLU A 123 -23.04 17.22 19.37
N TYR A 124 -23.99 16.98 18.48
CA TYR A 124 -25.29 17.64 18.52
C TYR A 124 -26.23 16.82 19.40
N ASP A 125 -26.83 17.46 20.39
CA ASP A 125 -27.94 16.86 21.13
C ASP A 125 -29.19 16.86 20.24
N SER A 126 -29.72 15.68 19.95
CA SER A 126 -30.96 15.51 19.19
C SER A 126 -32.13 16.27 19.83
N THR A 127 -32.11 16.42 21.16
CA THR A 127 -33.12 17.14 21.93
C THR A 127 -33.06 18.64 21.67
N ASP A 128 -31.86 19.21 21.63
CA ASP A 128 -31.65 20.62 21.29
C ASP A 128 -32.04 20.87 19.83
N MET A 129 -31.66 19.99 18.90
CA MET A 129 -32.01 20.10 17.49
C MET A 129 -33.52 19.99 17.26
N GLU A 130 -34.21 19.08 17.97
CA GLU A 130 -35.67 18.95 17.94
C GLU A 130 -36.34 20.22 18.50
N LEU A 131 -35.77 20.84 19.53
CA LEU A 131 -36.28 22.09 20.12
C LEU A 131 -36.08 23.30 19.18
N PHE A 132 -34.98 23.33 18.43
CA PHE A 132 -34.65 24.42 17.50
C PHE A 132 -35.35 24.33 16.14
N LEU A 133 -35.47 23.13 15.58
CA LEU A 133 -35.96 22.91 14.21
C LEU A 133 -37.37 22.32 14.15
N GLY A 134 -37.85 21.74 15.25
CA GLY A 134 -39.15 21.07 15.33
C GLY A 134 -39.08 19.59 14.92
N LYS A 135 -40.08 18.81 15.37
CA LYS A 135 -40.13 17.35 15.22
C LYS A 135 -40.26 16.85 13.78
N GLU A 136 -40.67 17.72 12.86
CA GLU A 136 -40.87 17.37 11.45
C GLU A 136 -39.57 17.44 10.64
N GLU A 137 -38.59 18.25 11.06
CA GLU A 137 -37.32 18.42 10.35
C GLU A 137 -36.16 17.59 10.90
N VAL A 138 -36.31 16.98 12.09
CA VAL A 138 -35.29 16.12 12.71
C VAL A 138 -35.79 14.67 12.75
N PRO A 139 -35.34 13.80 11.81
CA PRO A 139 -35.71 12.40 11.81
C PRO A 139 -35.27 11.70 13.11
N PRO A 140 -36.11 10.86 13.73
CA PRO A 140 -35.83 10.26 15.04
C PRO A 140 -34.85 9.08 15.00
N SER A 141 -34.44 8.57 13.83
CA SER A 141 -33.94 7.20 13.73
C SER A 141 -32.43 7.01 13.57
N LYS A 142 -31.65 8.04 13.23
CA LYS A 142 -30.18 7.99 13.18
C LYS A 142 -29.61 9.38 12.93
N ALA A 143 -28.60 9.79 13.69
CA ALA A 143 -27.87 11.00 13.36
C ALA A 143 -27.14 10.78 12.02
N PRO A 144 -27.14 11.74 11.08
CA PRO A 144 -26.40 11.61 9.82
C PRO A 144 -24.93 11.21 10.02
N PHE A 145 -24.35 11.59 11.17
CA PHE A 145 -23.00 11.20 11.57
C PHE A 145 -22.85 9.68 11.81
N GLU A 146 -23.86 9.04 12.41
CA GLU A 146 -23.85 7.59 12.66
C GLU A 146 -23.90 6.80 11.35
N GLU A 147 -24.67 7.28 10.36
CA GLU A 147 -24.68 6.69 9.03
C GLU A 147 -23.31 6.80 8.34
N VAL A 148 -22.64 7.95 8.46
CA VAL A 148 -21.28 8.12 7.91
C VAL A 148 -20.28 7.20 8.62
N LEU A 149 -20.40 7.00 9.93
CA LEU A 149 -19.55 6.04 10.66
C LEU A 149 -19.78 4.59 10.23
N GLU A 150 -21.04 4.19 10.02
CA GLU A 150 -21.37 2.86 9.49
C GLU A 150 -20.78 2.66 8.09
N LEU A 151 -20.87 3.67 7.22
CA LEU A 151 -20.26 3.67 5.88
C LEU A 151 -18.74 3.53 5.96
N GLU A 152 -18.05 4.33 6.78
CA GLU A 152 -16.60 4.20 6.97
C GLU A 152 -16.19 2.81 7.50
N LYS A 153 -17.04 2.16 8.29
CA LYS A 153 -16.78 0.81 8.78
C LYS A 153 -16.89 -0.21 7.66
N GLN A 154 -17.94 -0.12 6.84
CA GLN A 154 -18.12 -0.99 5.67
C GLN A 154 -16.97 -0.83 4.67
N GLU A 155 -16.54 0.40 4.40
CA GLU A 155 -15.39 0.66 3.53
C GLU A 155 -14.10 0.03 4.06
N LYS A 156 -13.86 0.08 5.38
CA LYS A 156 -12.70 -0.59 6.01
C LYS A 156 -12.80 -2.11 5.91
N GLU A 157 -13.97 -2.69 6.09
CA GLU A 157 -14.19 -4.14 5.94
C GLU A 157 -13.96 -4.58 4.49
N GLN A 158 -14.48 -3.83 3.51
CA GLN A 158 -14.21 -4.07 2.09
C GLN A 158 -12.72 -3.99 1.77
N LEU A 159 -12.04 -2.95 2.26
CA LEU A 159 -10.60 -2.80 2.09
C LEU A 159 -9.82 -4.00 2.64
N ASN A 160 -10.14 -4.44 3.85
CA ASN A 160 -9.49 -5.60 4.46
C ASN A 160 -9.76 -6.89 3.67
N SER A 161 -10.97 -7.08 3.16
CA SER A 161 -11.31 -8.20 2.30
C SER A 161 -10.48 -8.22 1.01
N THR A 162 -10.36 -7.08 0.33
CA THR A 162 -9.57 -6.98 -0.91
C THR A 162 -8.07 -7.17 -0.65
N LEU A 163 -7.55 -6.67 0.48
CA LEU A 163 -6.16 -6.91 0.89
C LEU A 163 -5.89 -8.39 1.13
N PHE A 164 -6.81 -9.09 1.79
CA PHE A 164 -6.70 -10.52 2.04
C PHE A 164 -6.76 -11.34 0.74
N GLU A 165 -7.66 -10.98 -0.17
CA GLU A 165 -7.75 -11.60 -1.51
C GLU A 165 -6.43 -11.44 -2.29
N ALA A 166 -5.85 -10.23 -2.29
CA ALA A 166 -4.56 -9.95 -2.92
C ALA A 166 -3.41 -10.80 -2.34
N GLU A 167 -3.36 -10.93 -1.01
CA GLU A 167 -2.37 -11.77 -0.32
C GLU A 167 -2.51 -13.25 -0.70
N THR A 168 -3.75 -13.74 -0.78
CA THR A 168 -4.06 -15.12 -1.18
C THR A 168 -3.61 -15.38 -2.62
N LEU A 169 -3.94 -14.49 -3.56
CA LEU A 169 -3.51 -14.63 -4.96
C LEU A 169 -1.97 -14.62 -5.09
N LEU A 170 -1.28 -13.81 -4.30
CA LEU A 170 0.18 -13.82 -4.28
C LEU A 170 0.75 -15.14 -3.75
N GLN A 171 0.13 -15.76 -2.75
CA GLN A 171 0.53 -17.09 -2.27
C GLN A 171 0.30 -18.17 -3.32
N GLU A 172 -0.85 -18.14 -4.00
CA GLU A 172 -1.15 -19.08 -5.09
C GLU A 172 -0.15 -18.93 -6.25
N TYR A 173 0.22 -17.70 -6.60
CA TYR A 173 1.30 -17.45 -7.56
C TYR A 173 2.65 -18.03 -7.11
N GLU A 174 3.01 -17.87 -5.84
CA GLU A 174 4.24 -18.47 -5.30
C GLU A 174 4.21 -20.01 -5.39
N HIS A 175 3.06 -20.63 -5.16
CA HIS A 175 2.87 -22.08 -5.34
C HIS A 175 3.01 -22.51 -6.80
N ILE A 176 2.48 -21.73 -7.75
CA ILE A 176 2.63 -22.01 -9.19
C ILE A 176 4.10 -21.90 -9.60
N LYS A 177 4.82 -20.91 -9.07
CA LYS A 177 6.21 -20.64 -9.44
C LYS A 177 7.22 -21.61 -8.82
N HIS A 178 7.06 -21.93 -7.54
CA HIS A 178 8.05 -22.71 -6.78
C HIS A 178 7.59 -24.14 -6.48
N GLY A 179 6.37 -24.52 -6.87
CA GLY A 179 5.73 -25.75 -6.44
C GLY A 179 5.19 -25.64 -5.01
N ILE A 180 4.28 -26.55 -4.64
CA ILE A 180 3.75 -26.64 -3.27
C ILE A 180 4.89 -27.16 -2.39
N LYS A 181 5.44 -26.32 -1.52
CA LYS A 181 6.31 -26.79 -0.43
C LYS A 181 5.40 -27.48 0.59
N ALA A 182 5.54 -28.81 0.69
CA ALA A 182 4.87 -29.65 1.67
C ALA A 182 5.29 -29.31 3.10
#